data_AF-A0A3D0QBW1-F1
#
_entry.id   AF-A0A3D0QBW1-F1
#
_cell.length_a   1.000
_cell.length_b   1.000
_cell.length_c   1.000
_cell.angle_alpha   90.00
_cell.angle_beta   90.00
_cell.angle_gamma   90.00
#
_symmetry.space_group_name_H-M   'P 1'
#
loop_
_entity.id
_entity.type
_entity.pdbx_description
1 polymer ?
#
loop_
_entity_poly.entity_id
_entity_poly.type
_entity_poly.pdbx_seq_one_letter_code
_entity_poly.pdbx_strand_id
1 'polypeptide(L)'
;MKIRWSILPVSALAIAAALGQPNQNLLDTRTRDLLRESLSGELAKEHVIQITRHHRIQGSRGYRAAAEYVLQQLRSFGFSEKDAYIESFKSDGKAVYQTWQSPSGWDISWGELRMLQPYEERIVGYPEIAMSVITYSNPGDVTAELVWVGDGTSEGDYAGKDVAGKIVLATGYGGGVHRLAVLK
;
A
#
# COMPACT_ATOMS: atom_id res chain seq x y z
N MET A 1 -20.00 78.40 -47.80
CA MET A 1 -19.10 77.31 -48.23
C MET A 1 -17.86 77.33 -47.33
N LYS A 2 -17.82 76.46 -46.31
CA LYS A 2 -16.66 76.24 -45.44
C LYS A 2 -16.58 74.74 -45.15
N ILE A 3 -15.48 74.13 -45.59
CA ILE A 3 -15.24 72.70 -45.65
C ILE A 3 -14.93 72.20 -44.24
N ARG A 4 -15.73 71.24 -43.73
CA ARG A 4 -15.45 70.52 -42.48
C ARG A 4 -14.45 69.40 -42.78
N TRP A 5 -13.26 69.49 -42.22
CA TRP A 5 -12.28 68.40 -42.22
C TRP A 5 -12.60 67.50 -41.03
N SER A 6 -13.09 66.29 -41.31
CA SER A 6 -13.30 65.26 -40.30
C SER A 6 -11.95 64.59 -40.02
N ILE A 7 -11.33 64.94 -38.90
CA ILE A 7 -10.13 64.27 -38.39
C ILE A 7 -10.61 62.98 -37.69
N LEU A 8 -10.27 61.83 -38.27
CA LEU A 8 -10.46 60.52 -37.65
C LEU A 8 -9.64 60.44 -36.34
N PRO A 9 -10.20 59.96 -35.21
CA PRO A 9 -9.40 59.76 -34.02
C PRO A 9 -8.53 58.51 -34.21
N VAL A 10 -7.23 58.67 -33.98
CA VAL A 10 -6.29 57.55 -33.86
C VAL A 10 -6.66 56.78 -32.60
N SER A 11 -7.18 55.56 -32.77
CA SER A 11 -7.43 54.64 -31.67
C SER A 11 -6.11 54.24 -31.02
N ALA A 12 -5.82 54.80 -29.85
CA ALA A 12 -4.71 54.35 -29.02
C ALA A 12 -5.04 52.94 -28.48
N LEU A 13 -4.33 51.94 -28.97
CA LEU A 13 -4.35 50.60 -28.41
C LEU A 13 -3.70 50.66 -27.02
N ALA A 14 -4.51 50.64 -25.95
CA ALA A 14 -4.00 50.45 -24.60
C ALA A 14 -3.51 49.01 -24.47
N ILE A 15 -2.19 48.83 -24.47
CA ILE A 15 -1.58 47.56 -24.04
C ILE A 15 -1.82 47.48 -22.53
N ALA A 16 -2.85 46.74 -22.14
CA ALA A 16 -2.99 46.30 -20.76
C ALA A 16 -1.80 45.38 -20.48
N ALA A 17 -0.76 45.91 -19.82
CA ALA A 17 0.21 45.07 -19.14
C ALA A 17 -0.60 44.19 -18.19
N ALA A 18 -0.67 42.88 -18.47
CA ALA A 18 -1.19 41.93 -17.53
C ALA A 18 -0.31 42.03 -16.29
N LEU A 19 -0.76 42.80 -15.29
CA LEU A 19 -0.22 42.76 -13.95
C LEU A 19 -0.49 41.35 -13.47
N GLY A 20 0.50 40.46 -13.66
CA GLY A 20 0.46 39.12 -13.11
C GLY A 20 0.09 39.24 -11.64
N GLN A 21 -0.85 38.40 -11.19
CA GLN A 21 -1.22 38.35 -9.79
C GLN A 21 0.08 38.28 -8.96
N PRO A 22 0.22 39.08 -7.89
CA PRO A 22 1.39 38.97 -7.04
C PRO A 22 1.51 37.51 -6.65
N ASN A 23 2.64 36.90 -6.97
CA ASN A 23 2.94 35.52 -6.60
C ASN A 23 2.96 35.48 -5.07
N GLN A 24 1.80 35.24 -4.46
CA GLN A 24 1.67 35.08 -3.04
C GLN A 24 2.24 33.70 -2.74
N ASN A 25 3.55 33.67 -2.52
CA ASN A 25 4.21 32.48 -2.02
C ASN A 25 3.48 32.04 -0.75
N LEU A 26 3.10 30.77 -0.70
CA LEU A 26 2.39 30.17 0.45
C LEU A 26 3.18 30.31 1.77
N LEU A 27 4.50 30.51 1.67
CA LEU A 27 5.42 30.64 2.79
C LEU A 27 6.29 31.88 2.60
N ASP A 28 6.67 32.51 3.71
CA ASP A 28 7.69 33.56 3.69
C ASP A 28 9.06 32.98 3.31
N THR A 29 9.94 33.84 2.81
CA THR A 29 11.27 33.47 2.31
C THR A 29 12.08 32.68 3.33
N ARG A 30 12.04 33.07 4.61
CA ARG A 30 12.81 32.42 5.68
C ARG A 30 12.30 31.00 5.92
N THR A 31 10.98 30.82 6.03
CA THR A 31 10.39 29.48 6.23
C THR A 31 10.68 28.56 5.05
N ARG A 32 10.56 29.07 3.82
CA ARG A 32 10.89 28.33 2.59
C ARG A 32 12.34 27.86 2.59
N ASP A 33 13.28 28.74 2.94
CA ASP A 33 14.71 28.42 2.90
C ASP A 33 15.08 27.42 4.00
N LEU A 34 14.52 27.58 5.21
CA LEU A 34 14.67 26.59 6.28
C LEU A 34 14.16 25.20 5.87
N LEU A 35 12.98 25.11 5.21
CA LEU A 35 12.47 23.83 4.72
C LEU A 35 13.40 23.24 3.66
N ARG A 36 13.89 24.05 2.72
CA ARG A 36 14.83 23.59 1.69
C ARG A 36 16.10 23.00 2.30
N GLU A 37 16.65 23.64 3.33
CA GLU A 37 17.87 23.17 4.00
C GLU A 37 17.63 21.96 4.91
N SER A 38 16.41 21.79 5.44
CA SER A 38 16.08 20.74 6.40
C SER A 38 15.59 19.44 5.77
N LEU A 39 15.09 19.47 4.53
CA LEU A 39 14.55 18.29 3.86
C LEU A 39 15.68 17.42 3.28
N SER A 40 15.69 16.13 3.63
CA SER A 40 16.60 15.12 3.08
C SER A 40 15.82 13.93 2.50
N GLY A 41 16.09 13.62 1.23
CA GLY A 41 15.52 12.45 0.57
C GLY A 41 16.11 11.13 1.07
N GLU A 42 17.36 11.15 1.50
CA GLU A 42 18.08 10.00 2.07
C GLU A 42 17.45 9.58 3.40
N LEU A 43 17.21 10.54 4.30
CA LEU A 43 16.52 10.27 5.56
C LEU A 43 15.08 9.80 5.33
N ALA A 44 14.37 10.42 4.38
CA ALA A 44 13.03 9.98 4.00
C ALA A 44 13.02 8.52 3.51
N LYS A 45 13.99 8.15 2.67
CA LYS A 45 14.17 6.77 2.19
C LYS A 45 14.48 5.80 3.33
N GLU A 46 15.31 6.20 4.29
CA GLU A 46 15.62 5.37 5.46
C GLU A 46 14.34 5.08 6.29
N HIS A 47 13.51 6.10 6.56
CA HIS A 47 12.23 5.90 7.22
C HIS A 47 11.32 4.93 6.46
N VAL A 48 11.27 5.03 5.13
CA VAL A 48 10.53 4.07 4.29
C VAL A 48 11.04 2.65 4.51
N ILE A 49 12.36 2.42 4.48
CA ILE A 49 12.96 1.09 4.72
C ILE A 49 12.57 0.55 6.10
N GLN A 50 12.66 1.37 7.14
CA GLN A 50 12.36 0.97 8.51
C GLN A 50 10.88 0.60 8.70
N ILE A 51 9.97 1.22 7.95
CA ILE A 51 8.52 0.92 7.97
C ILE A 51 8.19 -0.29 7.09
N THR A 52 8.77 -0.40 5.90
CA THR A 52 8.39 -1.41 4.89
C THR A 52 8.98 -2.79 5.15
N ARG A 53 10.03 -2.92 5.97
CA ARG A 53 10.56 -4.23 6.39
C ARG A 53 9.57 -5.06 7.22
N HIS A 54 8.50 -4.45 7.74
CA HIS A 54 7.48 -5.14 8.51
C HIS A 54 6.34 -5.63 7.61
N HIS A 55 5.84 -6.84 7.85
CA HIS A 55 4.60 -7.31 7.22
C HIS A 55 3.37 -6.69 7.90
N ARG A 56 2.90 -5.57 7.34
CA ARG A 56 1.91 -4.67 7.96
C ARG A 56 0.45 -5.04 7.64
N ILE A 57 0.10 -6.32 7.80
CA ILE A 57 -1.32 -6.74 7.82
C ILE A 57 -2.05 -6.09 9.01
N GLN A 58 -3.31 -5.72 8.85
CA GLN A 58 -4.10 -5.09 9.91
C GLN A 58 -4.13 -5.97 11.16
N GLY A 59 -3.91 -5.36 12.33
CA GLY A 59 -3.89 -6.07 13.61
C GLY A 59 -2.70 -7.01 13.83
N SER A 60 -1.73 -7.07 12.91
CA SER A 60 -0.52 -7.88 13.05
C SER A 60 0.53 -7.23 13.96
N ARG A 61 1.49 -8.04 14.44
CA ARG A 61 2.65 -7.54 15.19
C ARG A 61 3.52 -6.61 14.34
N GLY A 62 3.66 -6.90 13.04
CA GLY A 62 4.41 -6.07 12.11
C GLY A 62 3.80 -4.68 11.92
N TYR A 63 2.47 -4.59 11.86
CA TYR A 63 1.78 -3.30 11.82
C TYR A 63 2.04 -2.47 13.09
N ARG A 64 1.96 -3.11 14.27
CA ARG A 64 2.25 -2.45 15.54
C ARG A 64 3.70 -1.97 15.63
N ALA A 65 4.68 -2.81 15.27
CA ALA A 65 6.09 -2.45 15.31
C ALA A 65 6.42 -1.24 14.41
N ALA A 66 5.80 -1.17 13.22
CA ALA A 66 5.98 -0.02 12.34
C ALA A 66 5.38 1.27 12.93
N ALA A 67 4.23 1.19 13.62
CA ALA A 67 3.64 2.35 14.30
C ALA A 67 4.52 2.82 15.48
N GLU A 68 5.09 1.87 16.24
CA GLU A 68 6.02 2.16 17.33
C GLU A 68 7.30 2.84 16.84
N TYR A 69 7.84 2.41 15.69
CA TYR A 69 8.94 3.10 15.02
C TYR A 69 8.60 4.57 14.71
N VAL A 70 7.44 4.81 14.07
CA VAL A 70 6.99 6.18 13.72
C VAL A 70 6.84 7.04 14.97
N LEU A 71 6.20 6.50 16.02
CA LEU A 71 6.04 7.19 17.29
C LEU A 71 7.39 7.57 17.91
N GLN A 72 8.36 6.65 17.88
CA GLN A 72 9.71 6.91 18.38
C GLN A 72 10.40 8.03 17.60
N GLN A 73 10.29 8.05 16.26
CA GLN A 73 10.86 9.12 15.45
C GLN A 73 10.22 10.48 15.76
N LEU A 74 8.89 10.55 15.83
CA LEU A 74 8.17 11.78 16.20
C LEU A 74 8.63 12.32 17.56
N ARG A 75 8.69 11.46 18.58
CA ARG A 75 9.18 11.86 19.91
C ARG A 75 10.63 12.34 19.86
N SER A 76 11.49 11.69 19.07
CA SER A 76 12.88 12.12 18.90
C SER A 76 13.02 13.50 18.23
N PHE A 77 12.01 13.91 17.44
CA PHE A 77 11.93 15.24 16.82
C PHE A 77 11.31 16.30 17.73
N GLY A 78 10.99 15.95 18.99
CA GLY A 78 10.49 16.88 19.99
C GLY A 78 8.97 16.91 20.14
N PHE A 79 8.23 16.01 19.49
CA PHE A 79 6.79 15.88 19.73
C PHE A 79 6.53 15.31 21.12
N SER A 80 5.61 15.93 21.87
CA SER A 80 5.28 15.50 23.21
C SER A 80 4.26 14.34 23.21
N GLU A 81 4.09 13.69 24.35
CA GLU A 81 3.14 12.57 24.54
C GLU A 81 1.69 12.92 24.16
N LYS A 82 1.29 14.19 24.32
CA LYS A 82 -0.04 14.66 23.90
C LYS A 82 -0.17 14.84 22.39
N ASP A 83 0.94 15.07 21.69
CA ASP A 83 0.95 15.37 20.24
C ASP A 83 1.27 14.12 19.41
N ALA A 84 1.97 13.14 19.98
CA ALA A 84 2.32 11.88 19.35
C ALA A 84 2.06 10.69 20.29
N TYR A 85 1.05 9.88 19.96
CA TYR A 85 0.68 8.64 20.65
C TYR A 85 0.10 7.61 19.68
N ILE A 86 0.09 6.34 20.08
CA ILE A 86 -0.60 5.28 19.35
C ILE A 86 -2.01 5.13 19.92
N GLU A 87 -3.01 5.48 19.13
CA GLU A 87 -4.39 5.14 19.42
C GLU A 87 -4.66 3.67 19.04
N SER A 88 -5.30 2.92 19.94
CA SER A 88 -5.54 1.49 19.75
C SER A 88 -7.02 1.17 19.82
N PHE A 89 -7.50 0.43 18.82
CA PHE A 89 -8.86 -0.07 18.76
C PHE A 89 -8.86 -1.59 18.79
N LYS A 90 -9.90 -2.19 19.37
CA LYS A 90 -10.06 -3.64 19.38
C LYS A 90 -10.29 -4.15 17.96
N SER A 91 -9.54 -5.17 17.55
CA SER A 91 -9.65 -5.80 16.23
C SER A 91 -9.62 -7.32 16.40
N ASP A 92 -10.79 -7.92 16.58
CA ASP A 92 -10.97 -9.34 16.90
C ASP A 92 -11.80 -10.11 15.87
N GLY A 93 -12.04 -9.51 14.70
CA GLY A 93 -12.93 -10.08 13.69
C GLY A 93 -14.42 -9.94 14.04
N LYS A 94 -14.78 -9.37 15.20
CA LYS A 94 -16.16 -9.34 15.71
C LYS A 94 -16.64 -7.93 16.03
N ALA A 95 -15.77 -7.06 16.53
CA ALA A 95 -16.09 -5.68 16.79
C ALA A 95 -16.49 -4.96 15.49
N VAL A 96 -17.54 -4.16 15.56
CA VAL A 96 -18.06 -3.38 14.44
C VAL A 96 -17.98 -1.90 14.80
N TYR A 97 -17.32 -1.12 13.95
CA TYR A 97 -17.23 0.33 14.06
C TYR A 97 -18.06 0.95 12.95
N GLN A 98 -19.23 1.49 13.30
CA GLN A 98 -20.23 1.97 12.36
C GLN A 98 -20.64 0.88 11.35
N THR A 99 -20.25 1.01 10.08
CA THR A 99 -20.55 0.07 9.00
C THR A 99 -19.41 -0.90 8.72
N TRP A 100 -18.30 -0.83 9.46
CA TRP A 100 -17.10 -1.62 9.18
C TRP A 100 -16.79 -2.63 10.29
N GLN A 101 -16.74 -3.91 9.92
CA GLN A 101 -16.32 -4.98 10.80
C GLN A 101 -14.79 -5.02 10.88
N SER A 102 -14.27 -5.01 12.11
CA SER A 102 -12.83 -5.07 12.33
C SER A 102 -12.24 -6.41 11.84
N PRO A 103 -11.05 -6.41 11.22
CA PRO A 103 -10.36 -7.63 10.86
C PRO A 103 -9.93 -8.39 12.10
N SER A 104 -9.79 -9.71 11.99
CA SER A 104 -9.07 -10.47 13.01
C SER A 104 -7.59 -10.16 12.92
N GLY A 105 -6.90 -10.08 14.05
CA GLY A 105 -5.45 -10.18 14.05
C GLY A 105 -5.03 -11.50 13.38
N TRP A 106 -3.98 -11.43 12.57
CA TRP A 106 -3.34 -12.59 11.96
C TRP A 106 -1.83 -12.38 12.00
N ASP A 107 -1.10 -13.42 12.38
CA ASP A 107 0.34 -13.40 12.56
C ASP A 107 0.94 -14.72 12.06
N ILE A 108 2.11 -14.63 11.45
CA ILE A 108 2.84 -15.76 10.89
C ILE A 108 4.31 -15.61 11.29
N SER A 109 4.87 -16.70 11.82
CA SER A 109 6.27 -16.74 12.23
C SER A 109 7.18 -17.28 11.14
N TRP A 110 6.68 -18.20 10.31
CA TRP A 110 7.48 -18.92 9.33
C TRP A 110 6.61 -19.60 8.26
N GLY A 111 7.17 -19.82 7.08
CA GLY A 111 6.60 -20.61 5.99
C GLY A 111 7.62 -20.80 4.87
N GLU A 112 7.55 -21.93 4.16
CA GLU A 112 8.37 -22.25 2.99
C GLU A 112 7.50 -22.97 1.95
N LEU A 113 7.76 -22.70 0.67
CA LEU A 113 7.31 -23.51 -0.45
C LEU A 113 8.54 -24.14 -1.12
N ARG A 114 8.52 -25.47 -1.25
CA ARG A 114 9.62 -26.25 -1.83
C ARG A 114 9.10 -27.24 -2.86
N MET A 115 9.82 -27.34 -3.98
CA MET A 115 9.68 -28.43 -4.93
C MET A 115 10.56 -29.60 -4.48
N LEU A 116 10.00 -30.81 -4.43
CA LEU A 116 10.74 -32.03 -4.11
C LEU A 116 11.04 -32.88 -5.34
N GLN A 117 10.20 -32.77 -6.37
CA GLN A 117 10.34 -33.45 -7.64
C GLN A 117 9.95 -32.48 -8.78
N PRO A 118 10.59 -32.58 -9.95
CA PRO A 118 11.59 -33.60 -10.35
C PRO A 118 13.00 -33.37 -9.77
N TYR A 119 13.25 -32.23 -9.15
CA TYR A 119 14.46 -31.94 -8.38
C TYR A 119 14.09 -31.13 -7.14
N GLU A 120 15.02 -31.05 -6.20
CA GLU A 120 14.81 -30.30 -4.97
C GLU A 120 15.16 -28.81 -5.17
N GLU A 121 14.19 -27.93 -4.89
CA GLU A 121 14.39 -26.48 -4.95
C GLU A 121 13.50 -25.76 -3.92
N ARG A 122 14.10 -24.87 -3.12
CA ARG A 122 13.33 -23.91 -2.31
C ARG A 122 12.84 -22.78 -3.22
N ILE A 123 11.54 -22.71 -3.46
CA ILE A 123 10.93 -21.71 -4.34
C ILE A 123 10.87 -20.36 -3.62
N VAL A 124 10.32 -20.34 -2.40
CA VAL A 124 10.16 -19.09 -1.62
C VAL A 124 9.99 -19.38 -0.14
N GLY A 125 10.32 -18.41 0.71
CA GLY A 125 10.00 -18.44 2.13
C GLY A 125 9.50 -17.10 2.66
N TYR A 126 8.73 -17.20 3.74
CA TYR A 126 8.17 -16.05 4.44
C TYR A 126 9.23 -15.12 5.05
N PRO A 127 10.32 -15.62 5.69
CA PRO A 127 11.33 -14.74 6.29
C PRO A 127 12.01 -13.81 5.28
N GLU A 128 12.13 -14.23 4.02
CA GLU A 128 12.73 -13.43 2.95
C GLU A 128 11.70 -12.57 2.23
N ILE A 129 10.51 -13.11 1.95
CA ILE A 129 9.44 -12.44 1.20
C ILE A 129 8.13 -12.64 1.95
N ALA A 130 7.74 -11.68 2.78
CA ALA A 130 6.51 -11.78 3.57
C ALA A 130 5.23 -11.93 2.72
N MET A 131 5.23 -11.37 1.50
CA MET A 131 4.12 -11.47 0.54
C MET A 131 4.00 -12.85 -0.12
N SER A 132 4.88 -13.81 0.19
CA SER A 132 4.80 -15.18 -0.32
C SER A 132 3.67 -16.01 0.28
N VAL A 133 3.02 -15.52 1.34
CA VAL A 133 1.91 -16.18 2.02
C VAL A 133 0.68 -15.29 1.96
N ILE A 134 -0.46 -15.88 1.62
CA ILE A 134 -1.74 -15.16 1.59
C ILE A 134 -2.22 -14.87 3.01
N THR A 135 -2.68 -13.64 3.24
CA THR A 135 -3.25 -13.23 4.53
C THR A 135 -4.43 -14.13 4.91
N TYR A 136 -4.52 -14.49 6.20
CA TYR A 136 -5.55 -15.38 6.75
C TYR A 136 -5.48 -16.83 6.25
N SER A 137 -4.36 -17.26 5.66
CA SER A 137 -4.15 -18.68 5.42
C SER A 137 -4.18 -19.47 6.74
N ASN A 138 -4.67 -20.71 6.64
CA ASN A 138 -4.56 -21.68 7.72
C ASN A 138 -3.11 -22.14 7.87
N PRO A 139 -2.66 -22.48 9.09
CA PRO A 139 -1.39 -23.17 9.26
C PRO A 139 -1.48 -24.58 8.64
N GLY A 140 -0.35 -25.08 8.13
CA GLY A 140 -0.28 -26.41 7.57
C GLY A 140 1.15 -26.80 7.22
N ASP A 141 1.37 -28.11 7.16
CA ASP A 141 2.57 -28.75 6.63
C ASP A 141 2.08 -29.90 5.74
N VAL A 142 2.28 -29.76 4.44
CA VAL A 142 1.75 -30.69 3.44
C VAL A 142 2.74 -30.90 2.32
N THR A 143 2.92 -32.16 1.95
CA THR A 143 3.59 -32.57 0.72
C THR A 143 2.55 -33.29 -0.13
N ALA A 144 2.29 -32.78 -1.32
CA ALA A 144 1.34 -33.38 -2.26
C ALA A 144 1.70 -33.03 -3.70
N GLU A 145 1.06 -33.71 -4.65
CA GLU A 145 1.21 -33.40 -6.07
C GLU A 145 0.65 -32.01 -6.41
N LEU A 146 1.22 -31.38 -7.44
CA LEU A 146 0.79 -30.08 -7.94
C LEU A 146 -0.12 -30.26 -9.17
N VAL A 147 -1.27 -29.60 -9.18
CA VAL A 147 -2.20 -29.58 -10.33
C VAL A 147 -2.40 -28.16 -10.83
N TRP A 148 -2.15 -27.96 -12.12
CA TRP A 148 -2.43 -26.71 -12.81
C TRP A 148 -3.89 -26.61 -13.24
N VAL A 149 -4.63 -25.62 -12.73
CA VAL A 149 -6.04 -25.44 -13.05
C VAL A 149 -6.33 -24.34 -14.07
N GLY A 150 -5.38 -23.48 -14.43
CA GLY A 150 -5.68 -22.28 -15.23
C GLY A 150 -5.99 -21.11 -14.32
N ASP A 151 -7.02 -20.34 -14.66
CA ASP A 151 -7.49 -19.27 -13.77
C ASP A 151 -8.08 -19.85 -12.48
N GLY A 152 -8.68 -21.04 -12.53
CA GLY A 152 -9.26 -21.71 -11.36
C GLY A 152 -10.48 -20.98 -10.80
N THR A 153 -11.11 -20.12 -11.58
CA THR A 153 -12.25 -19.27 -11.17
C THR A 153 -13.58 -19.73 -11.75
N SER A 154 -13.58 -20.79 -12.57
CA SER A 154 -14.78 -21.41 -13.14
C SER A 154 -14.74 -22.93 -12.99
N GLU A 155 -15.89 -23.59 -13.05
CA GLU A 155 -15.96 -25.07 -13.03
C GLU A 155 -15.20 -25.73 -14.19
N GLY A 156 -15.20 -25.07 -15.35
CA GLY A 156 -14.50 -25.55 -16.54
C GLY A 156 -12.98 -25.69 -16.34
N ASP A 157 -12.40 -24.87 -15.47
CA ASP A 157 -10.97 -24.90 -15.14
C ASP A 157 -10.54 -26.22 -14.47
N TYR A 158 -11.49 -26.91 -13.83
CA TYR A 158 -11.31 -28.16 -13.10
C TYR A 158 -11.78 -29.39 -13.88
N ALA A 159 -12.40 -29.22 -15.05
CA ALA A 159 -12.96 -30.32 -15.83
C ALA A 159 -11.87 -31.34 -16.23
N GLY A 160 -12.06 -32.60 -15.82
CA GLY A 160 -11.11 -33.68 -16.08
C GLY A 160 -9.83 -33.64 -15.24
N LYS A 161 -9.77 -32.80 -14.20
CA LYS A 161 -8.62 -32.70 -13.29
C LYS A 161 -8.98 -33.24 -11.91
N ASP A 162 -8.15 -34.13 -11.37
CA ASP A 162 -8.30 -34.63 -10.02
C ASP A 162 -7.50 -33.75 -9.04
N VAL A 163 -8.18 -32.88 -8.29
CA VAL A 163 -7.56 -31.93 -7.35
C VAL A 163 -7.64 -32.37 -5.89
N ALA A 164 -8.36 -33.45 -5.58
CA ALA A 164 -8.56 -33.87 -4.19
C ALA A 164 -7.23 -34.29 -3.56
N GLY A 165 -6.92 -33.72 -2.38
CA GLY A 165 -5.68 -34.00 -1.65
C GLY A 165 -4.40 -33.45 -2.32
N LYS A 166 -4.52 -32.61 -3.34
CA LYS A 166 -3.39 -32.04 -4.09
C LYS A 166 -3.24 -30.53 -3.86
N ILE A 167 -2.07 -29.99 -4.20
CA ILE A 167 -1.82 -28.55 -4.22
C ILE A 167 -2.30 -28.01 -5.57
N VAL A 168 -3.16 -27.00 -5.55
CA VAL A 168 -3.69 -26.36 -6.77
C VAL A 168 -2.87 -25.13 -7.11
N LEU A 169 -2.36 -25.08 -8.34
CA LEU A 169 -1.73 -23.91 -8.93
C LEU A 169 -2.71 -23.21 -9.88
N ALA A 170 -2.91 -21.90 -9.68
CA ALA A 170 -3.82 -21.09 -10.49
C ALA A 170 -3.30 -19.65 -10.66
N THR A 171 -3.83 -18.94 -11.67
CA THR A 171 -3.57 -17.51 -11.93
C THR A 171 -4.67 -16.57 -11.45
N GLY A 172 -5.86 -17.09 -11.16
CA GLY A 172 -7.01 -16.29 -10.77
C GLY A 172 -6.95 -15.76 -9.34
N TYR A 173 -7.95 -14.96 -8.99
CA TYR A 173 -8.07 -14.39 -7.64
C TYR A 173 -8.21 -15.50 -6.60
N GLY A 174 -7.30 -15.55 -5.62
CA GLY A 174 -7.19 -16.65 -4.66
C GLY A 174 -8.47 -16.98 -3.90
N GLY A 175 -9.32 -15.99 -3.60
CA GLY A 175 -10.62 -16.24 -2.96
C GLY A 175 -11.61 -17.01 -3.86
N GLY A 176 -11.53 -16.82 -5.18
CA GLY A 176 -12.32 -17.59 -6.16
C GLY A 176 -11.81 -19.02 -6.29
N VAL A 177 -10.49 -19.17 -6.42
CA VAL A 177 -9.81 -20.47 -6.49
C VAL A 177 -10.10 -21.30 -5.24
N HIS A 178 -9.93 -20.72 -4.05
CA HIS A 178 -10.18 -21.40 -2.77
C HIS A 178 -11.63 -21.93 -2.65
N ARG A 179 -12.63 -21.18 -3.12
CA ARG A 179 -14.03 -21.63 -3.08
C ARG A 179 -14.28 -22.87 -3.92
N LEU A 180 -13.67 -22.97 -5.10
CA LEU A 180 -13.89 -24.08 -6.02
C LEU A 180 -12.98 -25.28 -5.72
N ALA A 181 -11.74 -25.03 -5.34
CA ALA A 181 -10.74 -26.07 -5.11
C ALA A 181 -10.80 -26.70 -3.71
N VAL A 182 -11.28 -25.97 -2.69
CA VAL A 182 -11.16 -26.37 -1.27
C VAL A 182 -12.52 -26.50 -0.57
N LEU A 183 -13.44 -25.57 -0.80
CA LEU A 183 -14.71 -25.52 -0.05
C LEU A 183 -15.87 -26.29 -0.70
N LYS A 184 -15.70 -26.71 -1.95
CA LYS A 184 -16.71 -27.41 -2.73
C LYS A 184 -16.63 -28.92 -2.48
#